data_AF-M0A455-F1
#
_entry.id   AF-M0A455-F1
#
_cell.length_a   1.000
_cell.length_b   1.000
_cell.length_c   1.000
_cell.angle_alpha   90.00
_cell.angle_beta   90.00
_cell.angle_gamma   90.00
#
_symmetry.space_group_name_H-M   'P 1'
#
loop_
_entity.id
_entity.type
_entity.pdbx_description
1 polymer ?
#
loop_
_entity_poly.entity_id
_entity_poly.type
_entity_poly.pdbx_seq_one_letter_code
_entity_poly.pdbx_strand_id
1 'polypeptide(L)'
;MGHLEVPVGTSESEVLTRAEESSSSLYELFQNIDDIDDGYVYTGLQLEDSRWVWYRDYPVLSAKLPRGALGTWDNGDMKYLQAAYNGATTLTEILGNQASAEEKARFLAPGQLETVCLEYLRQEYTHFLQLYSIGENLPPGSELRDIDILGRSHPGEMSIVAQVTHETDADELNDKLTKLEGYARSTTKARLLFFGPRAGYENPDVVIPESVEYISNGEVYTKLEQLKPALLDAMLTAPPENEGESPL
;
A
#
# COMPACT_ATOMS: atom_id res chain seq x y z
N MET A 1 6.06 -39.25 -1.37
CA MET A 1 5.73 -37.82 -1.24
C MET A 1 5.85 -37.23 -2.62
N GLY A 2 4.76 -36.72 -3.19
CA GLY A 2 4.83 -35.88 -4.39
C GLY A 2 5.42 -34.53 -4.00
N HIS A 3 6.26 -33.97 -4.85
CA HIS A 3 6.71 -32.58 -4.77
C HIS A 3 6.08 -31.85 -5.96
N LEU A 4 5.60 -30.63 -5.71
CA LEU A 4 5.12 -29.74 -6.74
C LEU A 4 6.11 -28.58 -6.81
N GLU A 5 6.76 -28.44 -7.95
CA GLU A 5 7.68 -27.34 -8.23
C GLU A 5 6.86 -26.09 -8.56
N VAL A 6 7.05 -25.05 -7.75
CA VAL A 6 6.33 -23.79 -7.89
C VAL A 6 7.34 -22.63 -7.79
N PRO A 7 7.33 -21.69 -8.75
CA PRO A 7 8.05 -20.44 -8.62
C PRO A 7 7.61 -19.69 -7.36
N VAL A 8 8.56 -18.99 -6.74
CA VAL A 8 8.23 -18.09 -5.63
C VAL A 8 7.25 -17.01 -6.12
N GLY A 9 6.17 -16.79 -5.36
CA GLY A 9 5.13 -15.83 -5.71
C GLY A 9 3.95 -16.39 -6.52
N THR A 10 3.96 -17.69 -6.83
CA THR A 10 2.79 -18.38 -7.43
C THR A 10 1.58 -18.26 -6.51
N SER A 11 0.44 -17.83 -7.05
CA SER A 11 -0.81 -17.72 -6.30
C SER A 11 -1.38 -19.09 -5.93
N GLU A 12 -2.18 -19.17 -4.86
CA GLU A 12 -2.82 -20.43 -4.44
C GLU A 12 -3.64 -21.07 -5.58
N SER A 13 -4.39 -20.26 -6.33
CA SER A 13 -5.13 -20.73 -7.51
C SER A 13 -4.25 -21.36 -8.57
N GLU A 14 -3.07 -20.80 -8.83
CA GLU A 14 -2.13 -21.35 -9.82
C GLU A 14 -1.44 -22.62 -9.30
N VAL A 15 -1.17 -22.70 -7.99
CA VAL A 15 -0.68 -23.93 -7.35
C VAL A 15 -1.72 -25.05 -7.51
N LEU A 16 -3.00 -24.76 -7.27
CA LEU A 16 -4.09 -25.72 -7.42
C LEU A 16 -4.23 -26.18 -8.88
N THR A 17 -4.22 -25.26 -9.85
CA THR A 17 -4.26 -25.61 -11.27
C THR A 17 -3.07 -26.48 -11.70
N ARG A 18 -1.86 -26.21 -11.19
CA ARG A 18 -0.71 -27.08 -11.48
C ARG A 18 -0.81 -28.44 -10.80
N ALA A 19 -1.34 -28.51 -9.59
CA ALA A 19 -1.60 -29.77 -8.91
C ALA A 19 -2.61 -30.62 -9.69
N GLU A 20 -3.64 -29.99 -10.27
CA GLU A 20 -4.63 -30.59 -11.19
C GLU A 20 -3.97 -31.18 -12.43
N GLU A 21 -3.25 -30.35 -13.16
CA GLU A 21 -2.64 -30.70 -14.46
C GLU A 21 -1.59 -31.79 -14.32
N SER A 22 -0.84 -31.80 -13.22
CA SER A 22 0.17 -32.82 -12.93
C SER A 22 -0.42 -34.18 -12.54
N SER A 23 -1.76 -34.31 -12.47
CA SER A 23 -2.43 -35.49 -11.89
C SER A 23 -1.82 -35.87 -10.53
N SER A 24 -1.38 -34.86 -9.79
CA SER A 24 -0.64 -35.10 -8.56
C SER A 24 -1.61 -35.64 -7.51
N SER A 25 -1.11 -36.58 -6.70
CA SER A 25 -1.81 -37.00 -5.47
C SER A 25 -2.12 -35.83 -4.52
N LEU A 26 -1.53 -34.65 -4.75
CA LEU A 26 -1.85 -33.41 -4.03
C LEU A 26 -3.22 -32.84 -4.42
N TYR A 27 -3.62 -32.93 -5.69
CA TYR A 27 -4.92 -32.41 -6.12
C TYR A 27 -6.09 -33.23 -5.54
N GLU A 28 -5.99 -34.57 -5.59
CA GLU A 28 -6.95 -35.44 -4.90
C GLU A 28 -6.97 -35.18 -3.39
N LEU A 29 -5.85 -34.77 -2.81
CA LEU A 29 -5.77 -34.40 -1.40
C LEU A 29 -6.43 -33.05 -1.10
N PHE A 30 -6.23 -32.02 -1.94
CA PHE A 30 -6.87 -30.71 -1.81
C PHE A 30 -8.39 -30.80 -1.92
N GLN A 31 -8.91 -31.69 -2.79
CA GLN A 31 -10.35 -31.89 -2.93
C GLN A 31 -11.02 -32.59 -1.73
N ASN A 32 -10.26 -33.36 -0.95
CA ASN A 32 -10.78 -34.17 0.15
C ASN A 32 -10.40 -33.61 1.54
N ILE A 33 -9.94 -32.35 1.63
CA ILE A 33 -9.55 -31.71 2.90
C ILE A 33 -10.67 -31.71 3.93
N ASP A 34 -11.94 -31.61 3.49
CA ASP A 34 -13.11 -31.61 4.38
C ASP A 34 -13.43 -32.98 5.01
N ASP A 35 -12.86 -34.08 4.48
CA ASP A 35 -13.09 -35.46 4.96
C ASP A 35 -11.96 -35.99 5.89
N ILE A 36 -10.97 -35.14 6.24
CA ILE A 36 -9.83 -35.55 7.07
C ILE A 36 -10.13 -35.23 8.55
N ASP A 37 -10.71 -36.21 9.24
CA ASP A 37 -11.27 -36.07 10.59
C ASP A 37 -10.25 -35.75 11.71
N ASP A 38 -8.92 -35.87 11.50
CA ASP A 38 -7.90 -35.55 12.53
C ASP A 38 -6.42 -35.56 12.02
N GLY A 39 -6.20 -35.35 10.72
CA GLY A 39 -4.89 -35.51 10.07
C GLY A 39 -4.32 -34.20 9.52
N TYR A 40 -3.14 -33.79 10.00
CA TYR A 40 -2.36 -32.75 9.30
C TYR A 40 -1.71 -33.34 8.05
N VAL A 41 -2.03 -32.78 6.90
CA VAL A 41 -1.34 -33.07 5.65
C VAL A 41 -0.16 -32.12 5.53
N TYR A 42 1.05 -32.68 5.49
CA TYR A 42 2.26 -31.91 5.21
C TYR A 42 2.65 -32.09 3.74
N THR A 43 2.42 -31.06 2.92
CA THR A 43 2.93 -30.98 1.56
C THR A 43 4.26 -30.25 1.56
N GLY A 44 5.32 -30.94 1.09
CA GLY A 44 6.60 -30.30 0.86
C GLY A 44 6.54 -29.50 -0.44
N LEU A 45 6.46 -28.17 -0.32
CA LEU A 45 6.71 -27.28 -1.45
C LEU A 45 8.23 -27.17 -1.63
N GLN A 46 8.72 -27.58 -2.79
CA GLN A 46 10.10 -27.34 -3.18
C GLN A 46 10.13 -26.02 -3.95
N LEU A 47 10.77 -25.01 -3.36
CA LEU A 47 10.96 -23.73 -4.02
C LEU A 47 12.05 -23.88 -5.09
N GLU A 48 11.73 -23.47 -6.31
CA GLU A 48 12.70 -23.30 -7.40
C GLU A 48 13.15 -21.83 -7.47
N ASP A 49 14.38 -21.60 -7.95
CA ASP A 49 14.97 -20.26 -8.12
C ASP A 49 14.98 -19.39 -6.84
N SER A 50 15.15 -20.03 -5.68
CA SER A 50 15.19 -19.33 -4.39
C SER A 50 16.42 -18.40 -4.28
N ARG A 51 16.18 -17.14 -3.89
CA ARG A 51 17.23 -16.17 -3.55
C ARG A 51 17.34 -16.00 -2.04
N TRP A 52 18.57 -15.89 -1.54
CA TRP A 52 18.82 -15.47 -0.16
C TRP A 52 18.77 -13.95 -0.06
N VAL A 53 17.94 -13.45 0.85
CA VAL A 53 17.85 -12.02 1.17
C VAL A 53 18.29 -11.81 2.61
N TRP A 54 19.14 -10.81 2.84
CA TRP A 54 19.60 -10.49 4.19
C TRP A 54 18.74 -9.39 4.79
N TYR A 55 18.23 -9.61 6.00
CA TYR A 55 17.41 -8.62 6.70
C TYR A 55 18.09 -7.26 6.94
N ARG A 56 19.44 -7.24 7.00
CA ARG A 56 20.20 -5.98 7.10
C ARG A 56 20.04 -5.09 5.87
N ASP A 57 19.85 -5.71 4.71
CA ASP A 57 19.72 -5.04 3.42
C ASP A 57 18.25 -4.69 3.15
N TYR A 58 17.31 -5.26 3.91
CA TYR A 58 15.89 -4.95 3.87
C TYR A 58 15.32 -4.71 5.29
N PRO A 59 15.62 -3.56 5.93
CA PRO A 59 15.29 -3.31 7.33
C PRO A 59 13.79 -3.37 7.64
N VAL A 60 12.92 -3.06 6.68
CA VAL A 60 11.45 -3.24 6.80
C VAL A 60 11.09 -4.69 7.12
N LEU A 61 11.72 -5.66 6.46
CA LEU A 61 11.52 -7.09 6.70
C LEU A 61 12.00 -7.50 8.10
N SER A 62 13.09 -6.86 8.57
CA SER A 62 13.66 -7.10 9.89
C SER A 62 12.76 -6.60 11.03
N ALA A 63 12.04 -5.50 10.82
CA ALA A 63 11.24 -4.84 11.85
C ALA A 63 9.97 -5.63 12.20
N LYS A 64 9.44 -6.42 11.26
CA LYS A 64 8.22 -7.24 11.44
C LYS A 64 8.49 -8.70 11.86
N LEU A 65 9.73 -9.03 12.19
CA LEU A 65 10.13 -10.37 12.66
C LEU A 65 9.58 -10.89 14.00
N PRO A 66 8.99 -10.13 14.95
CA PRO A 66 8.77 -10.69 16.29
C PRO A 66 7.73 -11.82 16.37
N ARG A 67 7.10 -12.26 15.26
CA ARG A 67 6.04 -13.29 15.29
C ARG A 67 6.25 -14.52 14.43
N GLY A 68 7.39 -14.69 13.76
CA GLY A 68 7.78 -15.96 13.12
C GLY A 68 6.85 -16.52 12.03
N ALA A 69 5.78 -15.82 11.65
CA ALA A 69 4.82 -16.25 10.65
C ALA A 69 4.73 -15.20 9.54
N LEU A 70 5.07 -15.60 8.31
CA LEU A 70 4.86 -14.82 7.10
C LEU A 70 3.36 -14.59 6.82
N GLY A 71 2.48 -15.40 7.42
CA GLY A 71 1.02 -15.30 7.26
C GLY A 71 0.37 -14.07 7.92
N THR A 72 1.12 -13.23 8.65
CA THR A 72 0.60 -11.97 9.22
C THR A 72 1.06 -10.74 8.45
N TRP A 73 1.68 -10.93 7.30
CA TRP A 73 2.24 -9.85 6.49
C TRP A 73 1.14 -9.26 5.61
N ASP A 74 1.04 -7.94 5.61
CA ASP A 74 0.02 -7.23 4.81
C ASP A 74 0.46 -7.10 3.34
N ASN A 75 -0.46 -6.63 2.48
CA ASN A 75 -0.18 -6.40 1.06
C ASN A 75 0.94 -5.39 0.81
N GLY A 76 1.30 -4.55 1.79
CA GLY A 76 2.45 -3.66 1.73
C GLY A 76 3.76 -4.42 1.92
N ASP A 77 3.83 -5.27 2.94
CA ASP A 77 4.99 -6.10 3.25
C ASP A 77 5.36 -7.05 2.10
N MET A 78 4.35 -7.57 1.40
CA MET A 78 4.56 -8.45 0.25
C MET A 78 5.28 -7.76 -0.92
N LYS A 79 5.11 -6.45 -1.11
CA LYS A 79 5.78 -5.70 -2.19
C LYS A 79 7.27 -5.59 -1.95
N TYR A 80 7.68 -5.41 -0.69
CA TYR A 80 9.10 -5.39 -0.32
C TYR A 80 9.76 -6.76 -0.52
N LEU A 81 9.05 -7.85 -0.23
CA LEU A 81 9.54 -9.20 -0.55
C LEU A 81 9.67 -9.43 -2.05
N GLN A 82 8.68 -9.02 -2.84
CA GLN A 82 8.74 -9.16 -4.28
C GLN A 82 9.90 -8.33 -4.87
N ALA A 83 10.10 -7.11 -4.39
CA ALA A 83 11.25 -6.29 -4.79
C ALA A 83 12.58 -6.96 -4.44
N ALA A 84 12.71 -7.46 -3.21
CA ALA A 84 13.91 -8.16 -2.75
C ALA A 84 14.18 -9.44 -3.56
N TYR A 85 13.14 -10.24 -3.83
CA TYR A 85 13.23 -11.44 -4.65
C TYR A 85 13.73 -11.13 -6.08
N ASN A 86 13.18 -10.09 -6.70
CA ASN A 86 13.56 -9.66 -8.05
C ASN A 86 14.91 -8.92 -8.10
N GLY A 87 15.58 -8.68 -6.97
CA GLY A 87 16.80 -7.86 -6.92
C GLY A 87 16.58 -6.43 -7.37
N ALA A 88 15.35 -5.94 -7.20
CA ALA A 88 14.94 -4.62 -7.63
C ALA A 88 15.57 -3.55 -6.73
N THR A 89 16.08 -2.48 -7.34
CA THR A 89 16.63 -1.33 -6.60
C THR A 89 15.54 -0.34 -6.17
N THR A 90 14.38 -0.42 -6.80
CA THR A 90 13.18 0.33 -6.45
C THR A 90 11.96 -0.58 -6.36
N LEU A 91 11.01 -0.24 -5.49
CA LEU A 91 9.76 -0.99 -5.34
C LEU A 91 8.92 -1.00 -6.62
N THR A 92 9.10 -0.02 -7.51
CA THR A 92 8.35 0.08 -8.77
C THR A 92 8.96 -0.72 -9.92
N GLU A 93 10.21 -1.16 -9.82
CA GLU A 93 10.83 -2.00 -10.87
C GLU A 93 10.07 -3.31 -11.08
N ILE A 94 9.42 -3.85 -10.03
CA ILE A 94 8.60 -5.06 -10.15
C ILE A 94 7.29 -4.84 -10.92
N LEU A 95 6.86 -3.59 -11.08
CA LEU A 95 5.65 -3.24 -11.83
C LEU A 95 5.90 -3.18 -13.34
N GLY A 96 7.16 -3.23 -13.77
CA GLY A 96 7.56 -3.08 -15.16
C GLY A 96 7.39 -1.64 -15.70
N ASN A 97 7.97 -1.37 -16.88
CA ASN A 97 8.02 -0.03 -17.46
C ASN A 97 6.66 0.57 -17.88
N GLN A 98 5.60 -0.23 -17.89
CA GLN A 98 4.25 0.19 -18.32
C GLN A 98 3.28 0.43 -17.15
N ALA A 99 3.75 0.32 -15.91
CA ALA A 99 2.94 0.57 -14.73
C ALA A 99 2.30 1.96 -14.77
N SER A 100 0.99 2.01 -14.58
CA SER A 100 0.25 3.26 -14.46
C SER A 100 0.65 4.02 -13.20
N ALA A 101 0.44 5.34 -13.19
CA ALA A 101 0.67 6.16 -12.00
C ALA A 101 -0.17 5.70 -10.80
N GLU A 102 -1.36 5.15 -11.05
CA GLU A 102 -2.23 4.59 -10.00
C GLU A 102 -1.58 3.36 -9.35
N GLU A 103 -1.04 2.44 -10.16
CA GLU A 103 -0.33 1.26 -9.66
C GLU A 103 0.93 1.66 -8.89
N LYS A 104 1.70 2.62 -9.39
CA LYS A 104 2.88 3.14 -8.69
C LYS A 104 2.49 3.83 -7.37
N ALA A 105 1.40 4.59 -7.33
CA ALA A 105 0.93 5.23 -6.11
C ALA A 105 0.54 4.20 -5.04
N ARG A 106 -0.04 3.05 -5.43
CA ARG A 106 -0.35 1.95 -4.49
C ARG A 106 0.90 1.33 -3.86
N PHE A 107 2.10 1.59 -4.38
CA PHE A 107 3.35 1.08 -3.83
C PHE A 107 3.96 1.96 -2.76
N LEU A 108 3.48 3.19 -2.62
CA LEU A 108 3.81 4.04 -1.48
C LEU A 108 3.20 3.43 -0.20
N ALA A 109 3.96 3.45 0.89
CA ALA A 109 3.41 3.19 2.21
C ALA A 109 2.44 4.32 2.61
N PRO A 110 1.48 4.10 3.54
CA PRO A 110 0.49 5.11 3.92
C PRO A 110 1.10 6.49 4.25
N GLY A 111 2.12 6.54 5.12
CA GLY A 111 2.80 7.81 5.44
C GLY A 111 3.60 8.42 4.29
N GLN A 112 4.06 7.62 3.33
CA GLN A 112 4.70 8.12 2.11
C GLN A 112 3.67 8.74 1.17
N LEU A 113 2.50 8.08 1.00
CA LEU A 113 1.39 8.63 0.23
C LEU A 113 0.92 9.97 0.84
N GLU A 114 0.76 10.04 2.16
CA GLU A 114 0.45 11.30 2.87
C GLU A 114 1.46 12.40 2.56
N THR A 115 2.76 12.07 2.59
CA THR A 115 3.82 13.02 2.28
C THR A 115 3.75 13.48 0.82
N VAL A 116 3.44 12.57 -0.10
CA VAL A 116 3.25 12.86 -1.53
C VAL A 116 2.03 13.76 -1.76
N CYS A 117 0.90 13.48 -1.11
CA CYS A 117 -0.30 14.34 -1.16
C CYS A 117 -0.02 15.73 -0.56
N LEU A 118 0.72 15.80 0.55
CA LEU A 118 1.14 17.06 1.15
C LEU A 118 2.04 17.88 0.21
N GLU A 119 2.97 17.23 -0.48
CA GLU A 119 3.86 17.90 -1.44
C GLU A 119 3.11 18.36 -2.69
N TYR A 120 2.11 17.60 -3.14
CA TYR A 120 1.17 18.04 -4.18
C TYR A 120 0.46 19.32 -3.77
N LEU A 121 -0.07 19.42 -2.54
CA LEU A 121 -0.69 20.65 -2.03
C LEU A 121 0.28 21.84 -2.00
N ARG A 122 1.55 21.60 -1.69
CA ARG A 122 2.60 22.64 -1.76
C ARG A 122 2.85 23.12 -3.20
N GLN A 123 2.58 22.29 -4.20
CA GLN A 123 2.65 22.69 -5.61
C GLN A 123 1.39 23.41 -6.08
N GLU A 124 0.20 22.99 -5.62
CA GLU A 124 -1.06 23.65 -5.98
C GLU A 124 -1.21 25.03 -5.35
N TYR A 125 -0.77 25.19 -4.11
CA TYR A 125 -0.98 26.40 -3.33
C TYR A 125 0.36 27.08 -3.03
N THR A 126 0.61 28.22 -3.69
CA THR A 126 1.87 28.98 -3.61
C THR A 126 2.31 29.34 -2.19
N HIS A 127 1.37 29.47 -1.25
CA HIS A 127 1.63 29.82 0.15
C HIS A 127 1.12 28.76 1.12
N PHE A 128 1.09 27.49 0.69
CA PHE A 128 0.64 26.39 1.53
C PHE A 128 1.43 26.35 2.85
N LEU A 129 0.72 26.60 3.95
CA LEU A 129 1.24 26.44 5.30
C LEU A 129 0.60 25.19 5.90
N GLN A 130 1.41 24.17 6.12
CA GLN A 130 1.00 23.02 6.91
C GLN A 130 0.88 23.43 8.37
N LEU A 131 -0.30 23.23 8.95
CA LEU A 131 -0.53 23.49 10.36
C LEU A 131 -0.25 22.23 11.19
N TYR A 132 -0.67 21.05 10.70
CA TYR A 132 -0.40 19.74 11.31
C TYR A 132 -0.37 18.61 10.26
N SER A 133 0.50 17.62 10.45
CA SER A 133 0.36 16.26 9.88
C SER A 133 -0.18 15.39 11.01
N ILE A 134 -1.39 14.89 10.87
CA ILE A 134 -2.11 14.24 11.96
C ILE A 134 -1.93 12.73 11.81
N GLY A 135 -0.79 12.22 12.31
CA GLY A 135 -0.51 10.79 12.33
C GLY A 135 -0.40 10.21 13.73
N GLU A 136 0.28 10.88 14.68
CA GLU A 136 0.65 10.21 15.94
C GLU A 136 0.68 11.09 17.21
N ASN A 137 0.39 12.40 17.14
CA ASN A 137 0.64 13.32 18.28
C ASN A 137 -0.51 14.28 18.62
N LEU A 138 -1.77 13.84 18.47
CA LEU A 138 -2.88 14.61 19.01
C LEU A 138 -3.02 14.39 20.53
N PRO A 139 -3.26 15.45 21.32
CA PRO A 139 -3.67 15.30 22.71
C PRO A 139 -4.92 14.41 22.79
N PRO A 140 -5.03 13.54 23.81
CA PRO A 140 -6.25 12.75 24.01
C PRO A 140 -7.47 13.68 24.07
N GLY A 141 -8.43 13.49 23.16
CA GLY A 141 -9.70 14.25 23.12
C GLY A 141 -9.84 15.28 21.99
N SER A 142 -8.91 15.36 21.03
CA SER A 142 -9.09 16.20 19.84
C SER A 142 -10.17 15.66 18.89
N GLU A 143 -10.99 16.56 18.37
CA GLU A 143 -12.11 16.25 17.45
C GLU A 143 -11.66 15.83 16.04
N LEU A 144 -10.38 15.93 15.69
CA LEU A 144 -9.81 15.69 14.34
C LEU A 144 -9.33 14.24 14.11
N ARG A 145 -10.11 13.23 14.50
CA ARG A 145 -9.79 11.83 14.18
C ARG A 145 -9.99 11.55 12.68
N ASP A 146 -9.09 10.79 12.08
CA ASP A 146 -9.15 10.38 10.66
C ASP A 146 -8.89 11.50 9.63
N ILE A 147 -8.34 12.64 10.05
CA ILE A 147 -7.76 13.65 9.16
C ILE A 147 -6.25 13.42 9.10
N ASP A 148 -5.65 13.43 7.91
CA ASP A 148 -4.21 13.20 7.74
C ASP A 148 -3.46 14.52 7.53
N ILE A 149 -4.08 15.48 6.83
CA ILE A 149 -3.47 16.77 6.50
C ILE A 149 -4.37 17.92 6.94
N LEU A 150 -3.80 18.85 7.72
CA LEU A 150 -4.42 20.14 8.03
C LEU A 150 -3.48 21.28 7.62
N GLY A 151 -3.95 22.14 6.71
CA GLY A 151 -3.16 23.25 6.18
C GLY A 151 -3.99 24.50 5.88
N ARG A 152 -3.34 25.51 5.34
CA ARG A 152 -3.97 26.73 4.80
C ARG A 152 -3.27 27.16 3.52
N SER A 153 -4.04 27.63 2.54
CA SER A 153 -3.51 28.19 1.29
C SER A 153 -2.81 29.53 1.49
N HIS A 154 -3.28 30.36 2.43
CA HIS A 154 -2.69 31.64 2.82
C HIS A 154 -3.09 32.04 4.25
N PRO A 155 -2.32 32.89 4.97
CA PRO A 155 -2.75 33.46 6.23
C PRO A 155 -4.07 34.23 6.09
N GLY A 156 -5.09 33.83 6.85
CA GLY A 156 -6.44 34.43 6.82
C GLY A 156 -7.41 33.76 5.83
N GLU A 157 -6.96 32.79 5.05
CA GLU A 157 -7.80 32.02 4.12
C GLU A 157 -8.36 30.73 4.72
N MET A 158 -9.23 30.08 3.94
CA MET A 158 -9.93 28.84 4.25
C MET A 158 -8.94 27.73 4.63
N SER A 159 -9.24 26.97 5.68
CA SER A 159 -8.39 25.84 6.08
C SER A 159 -8.58 24.68 5.11
N ILE A 160 -7.49 24.01 4.72
CA ILE A 160 -7.53 22.77 3.94
C ILE A 160 -7.51 21.63 4.93
N VAL A 161 -8.53 20.76 4.85
CA VAL A 161 -8.64 19.54 5.64
C VAL A 161 -8.65 18.40 4.65
N ALA A 162 -7.70 17.48 4.76
CA ALA A 162 -7.61 16.37 3.85
C ALA A 162 -7.44 15.03 4.54
N GLN A 163 -8.03 14.02 3.90
CA GLN A 163 -7.86 12.61 4.23
C GLN A 163 -7.20 11.89 3.05
N VAL A 164 -6.34 10.94 3.34
CA VAL A 164 -5.50 10.19 2.41
C VAL A 164 -5.69 8.71 2.65
N THR A 165 -5.93 7.94 1.60
CA THR A 165 -6.13 6.50 1.76
C THR A 165 -5.73 5.68 0.54
N HIS A 166 -5.39 4.41 0.79
CA HIS A 166 -5.29 3.36 -0.22
C HIS A 166 -6.55 2.49 -0.28
N GLU A 167 -7.56 2.78 0.54
CA GLU A 167 -8.76 1.94 0.66
C GLU A 167 -9.55 1.88 -0.65
N THR A 168 -10.06 0.69 -0.95
CA THR A 168 -10.83 0.41 -2.16
C THR A 168 -12.22 -0.14 -1.87
N ASP A 169 -12.46 -0.62 -0.64
CA ASP A 169 -13.77 -1.04 -0.19
C ASP A 169 -14.75 0.14 -0.15
N ALA A 170 -15.94 -0.05 -0.70
CA ALA A 170 -16.91 1.02 -0.86
C ALA A 170 -17.49 1.49 0.47
N ASP A 171 -17.75 0.58 1.40
CA ASP A 171 -18.33 0.91 2.70
C ASP A 171 -17.30 1.69 3.55
N GLU A 172 -16.04 1.27 3.53
CA GLU A 172 -14.97 1.97 4.22
C GLU A 172 -14.68 3.36 3.61
N LEU A 173 -14.69 3.48 2.28
CA LEU A 173 -14.54 4.76 1.61
C LEU A 173 -15.69 5.73 1.95
N ASN A 174 -16.94 5.23 1.96
CA ASN A 174 -18.10 6.03 2.34
C ASN A 174 -18.05 6.50 3.80
N ASP A 175 -17.59 5.65 4.73
CA ASP A 175 -17.39 6.03 6.14
C ASP A 175 -16.37 7.17 6.25
N LYS A 176 -15.22 7.05 5.57
CA LYS A 176 -14.18 8.07 5.55
C LYS A 176 -14.68 9.40 4.94
N LEU A 177 -15.34 9.36 3.79
CA LEU A 177 -15.94 10.54 3.14
C LEU A 177 -16.98 11.23 4.03
N THR A 178 -17.84 10.45 4.69
CA THR A 178 -18.86 10.96 5.61
C THR A 178 -18.22 11.66 6.82
N LYS A 179 -17.18 11.07 7.39
CA LYS A 179 -16.40 11.67 8.49
C LYS A 179 -15.73 12.97 8.04
N LEU A 180 -15.10 12.98 6.86
CA LEU A 180 -14.48 14.17 6.29
C LEU A 180 -15.52 15.31 6.11
N GLU A 181 -16.69 14.99 5.55
CA GLU A 181 -17.79 15.97 5.41
C GLU A 181 -18.24 16.52 6.78
N GLY A 182 -18.25 15.67 7.82
CA GLY A 182 -18.56 16.08 9.18
C GLY A 182 -17.77 17.31 9.66
N TYR A 183 -16.53 17.47 9.20
CA TYR A 183 -15.67 18.62 9.53
C TYR A 183 -16.08 19.92 8.84
N ALA A 184 -16.71 19.88 7.66
CA ALA A 184 -17.28 21.09 7.06
C ALA A 184 -18.44 21.66 7.88
N ARG A 185 -19.15 20.81 8.64
CA ARG A 185 -20.29 21.23 9.46
C ARG A 185 -19.86 21.89 10.77
N SER A 186 -18.71 21.49 11.34
CA SER A 186 -18.16 22.04 12.58
C SER A 186 -17.26 23.25 12.35
N THR A 187 -16.57 23.32 11.21
CA THR A 187 -15.64 24.40 10.88
C THR A 187 -16.18 25.21 9.69
N THR A 188 -16.90 26.30 9.97
CA THR A 188 -17.35 27.23 8.93
C THR A 188 -16.14 27.77 8.16
N LYS A 189 -15.98 27.31 6.91
CA LYS A 189 -14.91 27.60 5.94
C LYS A 189 -13.67 26.70 6.05
N ALA A 190 -13.84 25.43 5.73
CA ALA A 190 -12.74 24.55 5.32
C ALA A 190 -12.98 24.01 3.89
N ARG A 191 -11.91 23.85 3.12
CA ARG A 191 -11.90 23.10 1.86
C ARG A 191 -11.58 21.66 2.20
N LEU A 192 -12.47 20.75 1.86
CA LEU A 192 -12.33 19.33 2.14
C LEU A 192 -11.75 18.63 0.92
N LEU A 193 -10.61 17.96 1.10
CA LEU A 193 -9.95 17.21 0.04
C LEU A 193 -9.89 15.73 0.43
N PHE A 194 -10.21 14.85 -0.50
CA PHE A 194 -10.08 13.42 -0.30
C PHE A 194 -9.12 12.84 -1.33
N PHE A 195 -7.99 12.32 -0.87
CA PHE A 195 -7.02 11.63 -1.69
C PHE A 195 -7.23 10.13 -1.60
N GLY A 196 -7.61 9.49 -2.70
CA GLY A 196 -7.92 8.07 -2.71
C GLY A 196 -7.71 7.41 -4.06
N PRO A 197 -7.86 6.07 -4.14
CA PRO A 197 -7.64 5.35 -5.38
C PRO A 197 -8.67 5.72 -6.45
N ARG A 198 -8.25 5.79 -7.72
CA ARG A 198 -9.16 6.08 -8.83
C ARG A 198 -10.36 5.12 -8.91
N ALA A 199 -10.14 3.85 -8.55
CA ALA A 199 -11.20 2.85 -8.47
C ALA A 199 -12.31 3.25 -7.49
N GLY A 200 -11.99 3.96 -6.40
CA GLY A 200 -12.99 4.49 -5.47
C GLY A 200 -13.82 5.62 -6.08
N TYR A 201 -13.21 6.50 -6.88
CA TYR A 201 -13.93 7.56 -7.59
C TYR A 201 -14.87 7.03 -8.68
N GLU A 202 -14.47 5.96 -9.38
CA GLU A 202 -15.23 5.35 -10.47
C GLU A 202 -16.27 4.34 -9.98
N ASN A 203 -16.24 3.95 -8.71
CA ASN A 203 -17.16 2.99 -8.12
C ASN A 203 -18.54 3.64 -7.88
N PRO A 204 -19.63 3.15 -8.49
CA PRO A 204 -20.97 3.72 -8.32
C PRO A 204 -21.53 3.61 -6.89
N ASP A 205 -20.99 2.70 -6.07
CA ASP A 205 -21.40 2.51 -4.68
C ASP A 205 -20.72 3.51 -3.73
N VAL A 206 -19.72 4.27 -4.20
CA VAL A 206 -19.04 5.33 -3.43
C VAL A 206 -19.72 6.67 -3.68
N VAL A 207 -20.24 7.28 -2.63
CA VAL A 207 -20.95 8.56 -2.67
C VAL A 207 -20.03 9.67 -2.22
N ILE A 208 -19.48 10.41 -3.18
CA ILE A 208 -18.62 11.58 -2.91
C ILE A 208 -19.52 12.79 -2.64
N PRO A 209 -19.48 13.39 -1.43
CA PRO A 209 -20.28 14.57 -1.14
C PRO A 209 -19.86 15.77 -2.00
N GLU A 210 -20.80 16.62 -2.41
CA GLU A 210 -20.50 17.83 -3.22
C GLU A 210 -19.54 18.81 -2.53
N SER A 211 -19.46 18.74 -1.19
CA SER A 211 -18.59 19.56 -0.36
C SER A 211 -17.13 19.07 -0.33
N VAL A 212 -16.86 17.88 -0.87
CA VAL A 212 -15.55 17.21 -0.87
C VAL A 212 -15.00 17.15 -2.29
N GLU A 213 -13.76 17.60 -2.45
CA GLU A 213 -13.02 17.47 -3.70
C GLU A 213 -12.20 16.18 -3.67
N TYR A 214 -12.52 15.24 -4.55
CA TYR A 214 -11.81 13.97 -4.68
C TYR A 214 -10.65 14.10 -5.67
N ILE A 215 -9.45 13.71 -5.25
CA ILE A 215 -8.25 13.72 -6.08
C ILE A 215 -7.67 12.30 -6.09
N SER A 216 -7.48 11.73 -7.27
CA SER A 216 -6.97 10.37 -7.37
C SER A 216 -5.49 10.28 -6.99
N ASN A 217 -5.09 9.21 -6.31
CA ASN A 217 -3.69 8.94 -5.96
C ASN A 217 -2.78 8.92 -7.21
N GLY A 218 -3.24 8.37 -8.33
CA GLY A 218 -2.52 8.39 -9.60
C GLY A 218 -2.34 9.79 -10.20
N GLU A 219 -3.30 10.71 -10.01
CA GLU A 219 -3.14 12.11 -10.43
C GLU A 219 -2.04 12.80 -9.61
N VAL A 220 -2.08 12.65 -8.29
CA VAL A 220 -1.06 13.17 -7.37
C VAL A 220 0.32 12.65 -7.77
N TYR A 221 0.43 11.34 -7.98
CA TYR A 221 1.67 10.69 -8.37
C TYR A 221 2.18 11.23 -9.72
N THR A 222 1.33 11.31 -10.73
CA THR A 222 1.69 11.83 -12.07
C THR A 222 2.27 13.24 -11.98
N LYS A 223 1.64 14.12 -11.18
CA LYS A 223 2.11 15.49 -11.02
C LYS A 223 3.47 15.55 -10.33
N LEU A 224 3.69 14.76 -9.28
CA LEU A 224 4.99 14.74 -8.60
C LEU A 224 6.08 14.00 -9.37
N GLU A 225 5.75 13.02 -10.22
CA GLU A 225 6.72 12.37 -11.10
C GLU A 225 7.34 13.39 -12.07
N GLN A 226 6.54 14.37 -12.52
CA GLN A 226 7.02 15.45 -13.38
C GLN A 226 7.77 16.55 -12.63
N LEU A 227 7.30 16.93 -11.44
CA LEU A 227 7.81 18.11 -10.71
C LEU A 227 8.92 17.77 -9.71
N LYS A 228 8.85 16.60 -9.08
CA LYS A 228 9.73 16.14 -8.00
C LYS A 228 10.08 14.65 -8.12
N PRO A 229 10.64 14.19 -9.26
CA PRO A 229 10.97 12.77 -9.44
C PRO A 229 11.89 12.23 -8.34
N ALA A 230 12.90 13.01 -7.93
CA ALA A 230 13.84 12.61 -6.87
C ALA A 230 13.18 12.35 -5.50
N LEU A 231 12.03 12.98 -5.21
CA LEU A 231 11.28 12.72 -3.97
C LEU A 231 10.62 11.33 -4.04
N LEU A 232 9.98 11.02 -5.16
CA LEU A 232 9.32 9.73 -5.38
C LEU A 232 10.36 8.61 -5.43
N ASP A 233 11.47 8.82 -6.14
CA ASP A 233 12.57 7.87 -6.19
C ASP A 233 13.07 7.55 -4.77
N ALA A 234 13.30 8.56 -3.93
CA ALA A 234 13.76 8.36 -2.56
C ALA A 234 12.76 7.57 -1.69
N MET A 235 11.45 7.73 -1.91
CA MET A 235 10.42 6.98 -1.18
C MET A 235 10.27 5.54 -1.68
N LEU A 236 10.53 5.32 -2.96
CA LEU A 236 10.37 4.02 -3.61
C LEU A 236 11.67 3.22 -3.69
N THR A 237 12.81 3.82 -3.35
CA THR A 237 14.10 3.13 -3.31
C THR A 237 14.01 2.00 -2.29
N ALA A 238 14.17 0.77 -2.77
CA ALA A 238 14.47 -0.34 -1.90
C ALA A 238 15.92 -0.15 -1.43
N PRO A 239 16.25 -0.37 -0.14
CA PRO A 239 17.63 -0.24 0.29
C PRO A 239 18.51 -1.17 -0.57
N PRO A 240 19.67 -0.70 -1.05
CA PRO A 240 20.51 -1.50 -1.93
C PRO A 240 20.93 -2.78 -1.21
N GLU A 241 20.92 -3.91 -1.92
CA GLU A 241 21.70 -5.06 -1.50
C GLU A 241 23.16 -4.60 -1.43
N ASN A 242 23.71 -4.47 -0.22
CA ASN A 242 25.15 -4.55 -0.15
C ASN A 242 25.50 -5.99 -0.56
N GLU A 243 26.31 -6.16 -1.60
CA GLU A 243 27.03 -7.41 -1.86
C GLU A 243 27.97 -7.64 -0.67
N GLY A 244 27.39 -8.02 0.47
CA GLY A 244 28.14 -8.45 1.63
C GLY A 244 28.67 -9.83 1.29
N GLU A 245 29.99 -9.89 1.07
CA GLU A 245 30.75 -11.13 0.96
C GLU A 245 30.17 -12.21 1.88
N SER A 246 29.86 -13.35 1.27
CA SER A 246 29.43 -14.56 1.95
C SER A 246 30.34 -14.80 3.17
N PRO A 247 29.85 -14.69 4.41
CA PRO A 247 30.57 -15.25 5.53
C PRO A 247 30.31 -16.76 5.45
N LEU A 248 31.34 -17.44 4.94
CA LEU A 248 31.57 -18.89 5.01
C LEU A 248 30.78 -19.63 6.10
#